data_AF-A0A2D9CNT6-F1
#
_entry.id   AF-A0A2D9CNT6-F1
#
_cell.length_a   1.000
_cell.length_b   1.000
_cell.length_c   1.000
_cell.angle_alpha   90.00
_cell.angle_beta   90.00
_cell.angle_gamma   90.00
#
_symmetry.space_group_name_H-M   'P 1'
#
loop_
_entity.id
_entity.type
_entity.pdbx_description
1 polymer ?
#
loop_
_entity_poly.entity_id
_entity_poly.type
_entity_poly.pdbx_seq_one_letter_code
_entity_poly.pdbx_strand_id
1 'polypeptide(L)' 'MGINTERDIEANLQIGPTDAGMVRLFIAADDIEIPMDFSPEEAEEIAGEILAAAKAAAAAG' A
#
# COMPACT_ATOMS: atom_id res chain seq x y z
N MET A 1 -15.83 -5.93 8.73
CA MET A 1 -14.63 -5.10 8.93
C MET A 1 -14.32 -4.45 7.61
N GLY A 2 -14.25 -3.13 7.55
CA GLY A 2 -14.08 -2.39 6.30
C GLY A 2 -13.09 -1.25 6.45
N ILE A 3 -12.74 -0.63 5.32
CA ILE A 3 -11.73 0.45 5.23
C ILE A 3 -12.00 1.66 6.13
N ASN A 4 -13.23 1.83 6.63
CA ASN A 4 -13.64 2.97 7.48
C ASN A 4 -13.69 2.63 8.98
N THR A 5 -13.28 1.43 9.39
CA THR A 5 -13.27 1.05 10.81
C THR A 5 -11.93 1.44 11.41
N GLU A 6 -11.92 2.43 12.30
CA GLU A 6 -10.72 2.90 13.00
C GLU A 6 -10.12 1.80 13.89
N ARG A 7 -8.78 1.68 13.88
CA ARG A 7 -8.03 0.79 14.76
C ARG A 7 -6.84 1.53 15.32
N ASP A 8 -6.56 1.30 16.59
CA ASP A 8 -5.37 1.80 17.28
C ASP A 8 -4.22 0.80 17.10
N ILE A 9 -3.71 0.71 15.87
CA ILE A 9 -2.55 -0.13 15.49
C ILE A 9 -1.58 0.76 14.72
N GLU A 10 -0.32 0.79 15.17
CA GLU A 10 0.77 1.42 14.44
C GLU A 10 1.35 0.43 13.42
N ALA A 11 1.47 0.86 12.17
CA ALA A 11 2.01 0.04 11.10
C ALA A 11 3.05 0.84 10.30
N ASN A 12 4.13 0.17 9.93
CA ASN A 12 5.15 0.69 9.02
C ASN A 12 4.88 0.16 7.61
N LEU A 13 4.84 1.05 6.62
CA LEU A 13 4.77 0.70 5.20
C LEU A 13 6.12 1.00 4.53
N GLN A 14 6.68 0.01 3.86
CA GLN A 14 7.88 0.15 3.03
C GLN A 14 7.58 -0.28 1.59
N ILE A 15 8.18 0.42 0.63
CA ILE A 15 8.02 0.14 -0.81
C ILE A 15 9.41 0.11 -1.44
N GLY A 16 9.73 -0.94 -2.19
CA GLY A 16 11.04 -1.04 -2.85
C GLY A 16 11.15 -2.23 -3.82
N PRO A 17 12.22 -2.28 -4.63
CA PRO A 17 12.48 -3.39 -5.53
C PRO A 17 12.92 -4.64 -4.77
N THR A 18 12.66 -5.79 -5.36
CA THR A 18 13.17 -7.11 -4.91
C THR A 18 14.27 -7.59 -5.84
N ASP A 19 15.05 -8.57 -5.37
CA ASP A 19 16.07 -9.23 -6.18
C ASP A 19 15.51 -10.01 -7.38
N ALA A 20 14.19 -10.29 -7.38
CA ALA A 20 13.48 -10.95 -8.47
C ALA A 20 12.95 -9.98 -9.54
N GLY A 21 13.24 -8.67 -9.42
CA GLY A 21 12.74 -7.64 -10.34
C GLY A 21 11.28 -7.24 -10.12
N MET A 22 10.70 -7.63 -8.98
CA MET A 22 9.36 -7.24 -8.54
C MET A 22 9.41 -6.01 -7.63
N VAL A 23 8.30 -5.29 -7.46
CA VAL A 23 8.13 -4.24 -6.46
C VAL A 23 7.42 -4.82 -5.24
N ARG A 24 8.01 -4.68 -4.06
CA ARG A 24 7.44 -5.12 -2.78
C ARG A 24 6.78 -3.97 -2.05
N LEU A 25 5.53 -4.17 -1.64
CA LEU A 25 4.87 -3.42 -0.58
C LEU A 25 4.95 -4.27 0.69
N PHE A 26 5.62 -3.75 1.71
CA PHE A 26 5.81 -4.46 2.98
C PHE A 26 5.14 -3.70 4.11
N ILE A 27 4.17 -4.34 4.76
CA ILE A 27 3.47 -3.81 5.93
C ILE A 27 3.92 -4.59 7.15
N ALA A 28 4.43 -3.89 8.16
CA ALA A 28 4.78 -4.49 9.45
C ALA A 28 4.02 -3.78 10.58
N ALA A 29 3.33 -4.54 11.43
CA ALA A 29 2.59 -4.06 12.58
C ALA A 29 2.64 -5.12 13.70
N ASP A 30 3.11 -4.73 14.89
CA ASP A 30 3.34 -5.63 16.03
C ASP A 30 4.07 -6.93 15.60
N ASP A 31 3.39 -8.08 15.72
CA ASP A 31 3.90 -9.41 15.36
C ASP A 31 3.44 -9.88 13.96
N ILE A 32 2.91 -8.98 13.13
CA ILE A 32 2.40 -9.26 11.79
C ILE A 32 3.26 -8.57 10.73
N GLU A 33 3.78 -9.38 9.80
CA GLU A 33 4.50 -8.91 8.62
C GLU A 33 3.80 -9.43 7.36
N ILE A 34 3.44 -8.52 6.45
CA ILE A 34 2.75 -8.83 5.20
C ILE A 34 3.58 -8.28 4.03
N PRO A 35 4.41 -9.13 3.40
CA PRO A 35 5.04 -8.82 2.12
C PRO A 35 4.08 -9.10 0.96
N MET A 36 3.93 -8.13 0.07
CA MET A 36 3.18 -8.27 -1.18
C MET A 36 4.08 -7.85 -2.34
N ASP A 37 4.32 -8.78 -3.26
CA ASP A 37 5.16 -8.56 -4.44
C ASP A 37 4.31 -8.41 -5.69
N PHE A 38 4.58 -7.36 -6.45
CA PHE A 38 3.88 -7.01 -7.67
C PHE A 38 4.87 -6.87 -8.81
N SER A 39 4.46 -7.21 -10.02
CA SER A 39 5.24 -6.87 -11.21
C SER A 39 5.36 -5.34 -11.33
N PRO A 40 6.35 -4.83 -12.09
CA PRO A 40 6.47 -3.39 -12.33
C PRO A 40 5.19 -2.77 -12.91
N GLU A 41 4.49 -3.47 -13.82
CA GLU A 41 3.24 -3.02 -14.43
C GLU A 41 2.10 -2.93 -13.40
N GLU A 42 1.90 -3.97 -12.58
CA GLU A 42 0.91 -3.94 -11.49
C GLU A 42 1.21 -2.85 -10.47
N ALA A 43 2.50 -2.60 -10.17
CA ALA A 43 2.90 -1.53 -9.25
C ALA A 43 2.59 -0.14 -9.80
N GLU A 44 2.74 0.07 -11.11
CA GLU A 44 2.35 1.32 -11.79
C GLU A 44 0.82 1.53 -11.73
N GLU A 45 0.03 0.47 -11.93
CA GLU A 45 -1.43 0.51 -11.80
C GLU A 45 -1.86 0.89 -10.37
N ILE A 46 -1.28 0.24 -9.35
CA ILE A 46 -1.55 0.53 -7.93
C ILE A 46 -1.21 1.99 -7.60
N ALA A 47 -0.07 2.50 -8.08
CA ALA A 47 0.29 3.91 -7.88
C ALA A 47 -0.73 4.85 -8.53
N GLY A 48 -1.23 4.49 -9.71
CA GLY A 48 -2.32 5.20 -10.39
C GLY A 48 -3.61 5.25 -9.57
N GLU A 49 -4.01 4.13 -8.98
CA GLU A 49 -5.20 4.05 -8.12
C GLU A 49 -5.06 4.89 -6.85
N ILE A 50 -3.89 4.86 -6.19
CA ILE A 50 -3.60 5.69 -5.01
C ILE A 50 -3.72 7.18 -5.37
N LEU A 51 -3.14 7.60 -6.50
CA LEU A 51 -3.24 8.98 -6.97
C LEU A 51 -4.68 9.39 -7.29
N ALA A 52 -5.47 8.50 -7.88
CA ALA A 52 -6.89 8.75 -8.15
C ALA A 52 -7.68 8.91 -6.85
N ALA A 53 -7.47 8.02 -5.87
CA ALA A 53 -8.10 8.08 -4.56
C ALA A 53 -7.71 9.38 -3.81
N ALA A 54 -6.44 9.76 -3.84
CA ALA A 54 -5.96 11.00 -3.22
C ALA A 54 -6.64 12.24 -3.82
N LYS A 55 -6.78 12.30 -5.16
CA LYS A 55 -7.50 13.37 -5.84
C LYS A 55 -8.98 13.43 -5.44
N ALA A 56 -9.64 12.27 -5.37
CA ALA A 56 -11.04 12.19 -4.97
C ALA A 56 -11.25 12.66 -3.51
N ALA A 57 -10.37 12.24 -2.60
CA ALA A 57 -10.40 12.66 -1.20
C ALA A 57 -10.17 14.17 -1.06
N ALA A 58 -9.21 14.74 -1.80
CA ALA A 58 -8.93 16.17 -1.78
C ALA A 58 -10.07 17.04 -2.33
N ALA A 59 -10.89 16.50 -3.23
CA ALA A 59 -12.07 17.21 -3.76
C ALA A 59 -13.30 17.12 -2.84
N ALA A 60 -13.29 16.20 -1.87
CA ALA A 60 -14.39 16.00 -0.93
C ALA A 60 -14.28 16.88 0.34
N GLY A 61 -13.15 17.57 0.54
CA GLY A 61 -12.91 18.54 1.62
C GLY A 61 -12.94 19.97 1.11
#